data_AF-A0A8R2A8C8-F1
#
_entry.id   AF-A0A8R2A8C8-F1
#
_cell.length_a   1.000
_cell.length_b   1.000
_cell.length_c   1.000
_cell.angle_alpha   90.00
_cell.angle_beta   90.00
_cell.angle_gamma   90.00
#
_symmetry.space_group_name_H-M   'P 1'
#
loop_
_entity.id
_entity.type
_entity.pdbx_description
1 polymer ?
#
loop_
_entity_poly.entity_id
_entity_poly.type
_entity_poly.pdbx_seq_one_letter_code
_entity_poly.pdbx_strand_id
1 'polypeptide(L)'
;MFRLRNMLLFNVCSKCGTPKSLVNLNLASNKNTYSVKGNAHKSEKPICNYHHDAMDSFTNSLIIENMMKWKSDNFVSTNYKLSRVKSESVFELCDDPDHLTTYLQQCLDGYSRVSESALNQFRLTMTKHGKINGLVLIERLNEKYGNCIKKSELQMNFAEAYWANGNLHSMFKIFETFYPIESTKVNHVLDPIIHTIVKSHGVASVVMVSNFVNSIVARYGDYHPMCILWKYLFLSELFNDNLEAEKLLSQNTNLIENIQYLIPSLTRKMLKTHKVECVQRIMIILLKHKRMEPYQWILRSLFEYYYTLGNVRQCKEIMKHSIELNVPLPQAQQSRLIHMVLNNKHQQKINKEVTAIIFKLMF
;
A
#
# COMPACT_ATOMS: atom_id res chain seq x y z
N MET A 1 -26.99 -13.10 33.92
CA MET A 1 -27.08 -14.43 33.27
C MET A 1 -26.96 -14.25 31.76
N PHE A 2 -25.81 -14.59 31.18
CA PHE A 2 -25.64 -15.39 29.95
C PHE A 2 -24.13 -15.44 29.63
N ARG A 3 -23.55 -16.62 29.81
CA ARG A 3 -22.19 -16.99 29.38
C ARG A 3 -22.24 -17.30 27.89
N LEU A 4 -21.22 -16.90 27.15
CA LEU A 4 -20.74 -17.65 25.99
C LEU A 4 -19.20 -17.57 25.95
N ARG A 5 -18.60 -18.65 26.46
CA ARG A 5 -17.24 -19.08 26.10
C ARG A 5 -17.30 -19.53 24.65
N ASN A 6 -16.39 -19.03 23.82
CA ASN A 6 -15.85 -19.82 22.71
C ASN A 6 -14.36 -19.53 22.57
N MET A 7 -13.58 -20.53 22.95
CA MET A 7 -12.18 -20.69 22.59
C MET A 7 -12.09 -20.79 21.06
N LEU A 8 -11.32 -19.92 20.42
CA LEU A 8 -10.82 -20.19 19.08
C LEU A 8 -9.46 -20.88 19.20
N LEU A 9 -9.48 -22.19 18.99
CA LEU A 9 -8.32 -23.03 18.77
C LEU A 9 -7.61 -22.58 17.49
N PHE A 10 -6.31 -22.30 17.59
CA PHE A 10 -5.45 -22.02 16.44
C PHE A 10 -5.24 -23.29 15.63
N ASN A 11 -5.92 -23.42 14.48
CA ASN A 11 -5.59 -24.46 13.50
C ASN A 11 -4.36 -24.04 12.69
N VAL A 12 -3.22 -24.63 13.04
CA VAL A 12 -1.94 -24.51 12.32
C VAL A 12 -1.99 -25.37 11.07
N CYS A 13 -1.56 -24.84 9.92
CA CYS A 13 -1.39 -25.65 8.71
C CYS A 13 -0.30 -26.71 8.95
N SER A 14 -0.68 -28.00 8.90
CA SER A 14 0.23 -29.12 9.15
C SER A 14 1.39 -29.25 8.14
N LYS A 15 1.37 -28.51 7.02
CA LYS A 15 2.45 -28.51 6.02
C LYS A 15 3.48 -27.38 6.17
N CYS A 16 3.15 -26.26 6.82
CA CYS A 16 4.05 -25.10 6.86
C CYS A 16 4.07 -24.30 8.17
N GLY A 17 3.34 -24.72 9.21
CA GLY A 17 3.49 -24.19 10.57
C GLY A 17 3.05 -22.74 10.79
N THR A 18 2.39 -22.10 9.82
CA THR A 18 1.97 -20.68 9.93
C THR A 18 0.54 -20.54 10.48
N PRO A 19 0.29 -19.66 11.48
CA PRO A 19 -1.04 -19.41 12.01
C PRO A 19 -1.84 -18.50 11.08
N LYS A 20 -3.09 -18.88 10.79
CA LYS A 20 -4.04 -18.02 10.05
C LYS A 20 -4.51 -16.87 10.94
N SER A 21 -4.14 -15.62 10.62
CA SER A 21 -4.87 -14.44 11.10
C SER A 21 -5.48 -13.68 9.93
N LEU A 22 -6.82 -13.58 9.95
CA LEU A 22 -7.68 -12.61 9.27
C LEU A 22 -7.56 -12.49 7.74
N VAL A 23 -8.23 -13.40 7.03
CA VAL A 23 -8.91 -13.06 5.76
C VAL A 23 -10.24 -13.81 5.74
N ASN A 24 -11.30 -13.16 6.20
CA ASN A 24 -12.65 -13.46 5.74
C ASN A 24 -12.99 -12.37 4.72
N LEU A 25 -13.03 -12.74 3.44
CA LEU A 25 -13.85 -12.16 2.37
C LEU A 25 -13.40 -12.81 1.06
N ASN A 26 -14.13 -13.86 0.67
CA ASN A 26 -14.43 -14.29 -0.70
C ASN A 26 -14.81 -15.77 -0.66
N LEU A 27 -16.08 -16.02 -0.34
CA LEU A 27 -16.70 -17.32 -0.59
C LEU A 27 -18.01 -17.08 -1.32
N ALA A 28 -17.95 -17.08 -2.65
CA ALA A 28 -19.08 -17.42 -3.51
C ALA A 28 -18.60 -17.67 -4.95
N SER A 29 -19.01 -18.83 -5.50
CA SER A 29 -19.02 -19.20 -6.93
C SER A 29 -17.63 -19.45 -7.56
N ASN A 30 -17.33 -20.57 -8.24
CA ASN A 30 -18.17 -21.43 -9.07
C ASN A 30 -17.82 -22.92 -8.90
N LYS A 31 -18.86 -23.75 -8.79
CA LYS A 31 -18.82 -25.14 -9.24
C LYS A 31 -18.84 -25.11 -10.78
N ASN A 32 -17.93 -25.80 -11.43
CA ASN A 32 -18.31 -26.79 -12.43
C ASN A 32 -17.13 -27.71 -12.79
N THR A 33 -17.51 -28.97 -12.88
CA THR A 33 -16.78 -30.18 -13.21
C THR A 33 -16.24 -30.19 -14.63
N TYR A 34 -15.04 -30.74 -14.84
CA TYR A 34 -14.77 -31.72 -15.91
C TYR A 34 -13.65 -32.67 -15.48
N SER A 35 -13.95 -33.96 -15.51
CA SER A 35 -13.03 -35.07 -15.29
C SER A 35 -12.30 -35.43 -16.57
N VAL A 36 -10.97 -35.54 -16.54
CA VAL A 36 -10.21 -36.39 -17.46
C VAL A 36 -9.09 -37.07 -16.68
N LYS A 37 -9.12 -38.41 -16.66
CA LYS A 37 -8.01 -39.27 -16.22
C LYS A 37 -7.00 -39.36 -17.36
N GLY A 38 -5.71 -39.20 -17.05
CA GLY A 38 -4.60 -39.52 -17.95
C GLY A 38 -3.28 -39.50 -17.18
N ASN A 39 -2.68 -40.68 -17.01
CA ASN A 39 -1.41 -40.90 -16.32
C ASN A 39 -0.22 -40.29 -17.09
N ALA A 40 0.62 -39.51 -16.40
CA ALA A 40 2.05 -39.41 -16.71
C ALA A 40 2.82 -38.84 -15.50
N HIS A 41 3.79 -39.61 -15.00
CA HIS A 41 4.75 -39.19 -13.98
C HIS A 41 5.70 -38.11 -14.53
N LYS A 42 5.64 -36.89 -13.99
CA LYS A 42 6.77 -35.96 -13.87
C LYS A 42 6.63 -35.18 -12.55
N SER A 43 7.67 -35.18 -11.73
CA SER A 43 7.68 -34.50 -10.43
C SER A 43 7.85 -32.99 -10.64
N GLU A 44 6.77 -32.24 -10.58
CA GLU A 44 6.80 -30.79 -10.40
C GLU A 44 6.44 -30.47 -8.95
N LYS A 45 7.35 -29.75 -8.28
CA LYS A 45 7.12 -29.23 -6.92
C LYS A 45 5.92 -28.28 -6.98
N PRO A 46 4.98 -28.32 -6.02
CA PRO A 46 3.85 -27.40 -6.03
C PRO A 46 4.37 -25.98 -5.74
N ILE A 47 4.26 -25.10 -6.73
CA ILE A 47 4.53 -23.68 -6.57
C ILE A 47 3.45 -23.12 -5.64
N CYS A 48 3.90 -22.53 -4.55
CA CYS A 48 3.06 -21.82 -3.59
C CYS A 48 2.79 -20.42 -4.16
N ASN A 49 1.53 -20.10 -4.49
CA ASN A 49 1.09 -18.81 -5.05
C ASN A 49 1.11 -17.66 -4.02
N TYR A 50 2.28 -17.38 -3.42
CA TYR A 50 2.48 -16.30 -2.44
C TYR A 50 3.45 -15.21 -2.92
N HIS A 51 3.73 -15.14 -4.22
CA HIS A 51 4.52 -14.07 -4.81
C HIS A 51 3.62 -13.06 -5.52
N HIS A 52 3.03 -12.12 -4.76
CA HIS A 52 2.34 -10.96 -5.34
C HIS A 52 2.91 -9.59 -4.90
N ASP A 53 3.95 -9.53 -4.06
CA ASP A 53 4.53 -8.24 -3.63
C ASP A 53 5.49 -7.60 -4.66
N ALA A 54 5.89 -8.33 -5.71
CA ALA A 54 6.82 -7.81 -6.72
C ALA A 54 6.11 -6.98 -7.82
N MET A 55 4.81 -7.24 -8.07
CA MET A 55 4.04 -6.51 -9.08
C MET A 55 3.66 -5.09 -8.66
N ASP A 56 3.45 -4.86 -7.36
CA ASP A 56 3.15 -3.52 -6.85
C ASP A 56 4.37 -2.59 -6.90
N SER A 57 5.58 -3.12 -6.73
CA SER A 57 6.80 -2.31 -6.88
C SER A 57 7.07 -1.93 -8.33
N PHE A 58 6.79 -2.81 -9.29
CA PHE A 58 6.99 -2.54 -10.71
C PHE A 58 5.96 -1.52 -11.21
N THR A 59 4.69 -1.69 -10.86
CA THR A 59 3.60 -0.80 -11.29
C THR A 59 3.77 0.60 -10.70
N ASN A 60 4.13 0.71 -9.42
CA ASN A 60 4.40 2.01 -8.79
C ASN A 60 5.68 2.68 -9.31
N SER A 61 6.71 1.91 -9.68
CA SER A 61 7.93 2.47 -10.27
C SER A 61 7.69 2.96 -11.71
N LEU A 62 6.88 2.23 -12.49
CA LEU A 62 6.51 2.62 -13.86
C LEU A 62 5.67 3.91 -13.88
N ILE A 63 4.78 4.09 -12.90
CA ILE A 63 3.98 5.32 -12.76
C ILE A 63 4.90 6.51 -12.42
N ILE A 64 5.84 6.35 -11.50
CA ILE A 64 6.77 7.40 -11.08
C ILE A 64 7.78 7.75 -12.20
N GLU A 65 8.30 6.75 -12.91
CA GLU A 65 9.25 6.96 -14.01
C GLU A 65 8.61 7.68 -15.20
N ASN A 66 7.34 7.37 -15.50
CA ASN A 66 6.58 8.06 -16.54
C ASN A 66 6.21 9.49 -16.15
N MET A 67 5.91 9.78 -14.87
CA MET A 67 5.66 11.16 -14.42
C MET A 67 6.89 12.08 -14.55
N MET A 68 8.11 11.55 -14.40
CA MET A 68 9.35 12.34 -14.50
C MET A 68 9.78 12.60 -15.95
N LYS A 69 9.58 11.64 -16.86
CA LYS A 69 9.95 11.78 -18.30
C LYS A 69 9.10 12.80 -19.06
N TRP A 70 7.93 13.18 -18.54
CA TRP A 70 6.95 13.98 -19.29
C TRP A 70 7.04 15.50 -19.06
N LYS A 71 7.89 15.95 -18.12
CA LYS A 71 8.18 17.37 -17.96
C LYS A 71 9.13 17.94 -19.02
N SER A 72 9.74 17.11 -19.87
CA SER A 72 10.82 17.55 -20.77
C SER A 72 10.45 17.77 -22.24
N ASP A 73 9.32 17.26 -22.76
CA ASP A 73 9.09 17.35 -24.22
C ASP A 73 7.84 18.16 -24.59
N ASN A 74 8.12 19.30 -25.23
CA ASN A 74 7.16 20.24 -25.78
C ASN A 74 6.50 19.73 -27.07
N PHE A 75 5.22 20.11 -27.18
CA PHE A 75 4.38 20.33 -28.36
C PHE A 75 5.01 20.20 -29.76
N VAL A 76 4.39 19.34 -30.58
CA VAL A 76 4.16 19.61 -32.00
C VAL A 76 2.72 19.22 -32.35
N SER A 77 1.92 20.20 -32.76
CA SER A 77 0.56 20.00 -33.27
C SER A 77 0.63 19.85 -34.79
N THR A 78 0.08 18.77 -35.34
CA THR A 78 -0.27 18.68 -36.76
C THR A 78 -1.70 18.19 -36.92
N ASN A 79 -2.53 19.05 -37.52
CA ASN A 79 -3.90 18.80 -37.94
C ASN A 79 -3.96 17.69 -39.00
N TYR A 80 -4.61 16.57 -38.68
CA TYR A 80 -5.11 15.63 -39.68
C TYR A 80 -6.61 15.41 -39.51
N LYS A 81 -7.36 15.79 -40.56
CA LYS A 81 -8.75 15.40 -40.79
C LYS A 81 -8.78 13.88 -41.01
N LEU A 82 -9.13 13.10 -39.98
CA LEU A 82 -9.25 11.65 -40.11
C LEU A 82 -10.55 11.25 -40.81
N SER A 83 -10.40 10.43 -41.85
CA SER A 83 -11.48 9.70 -42.53
C SER A 83 -12.17 8.73 -41.57
N ARG A 84 -13.48 8.48 -41.76
CA ARG A 84 -14.29 7.48 -41.04
C ARG A 84 -13.53 6.15 -40.87
N VAL A 85 -12.96 5.91 -39.69
CA VAL A 85 -12.20 4.70 -39.37
C VAL A 85 -13.19 3.59 -39.06
N LYS A 86 -13.31 2.62 -39.98
CA LYS A 86 -13.97 1.33 -39.75
C LYS A 86 -12.92 0.30 -39.32
N SER A 87 -12.49 0.29 -38.07
CA SER A 87 -12.06 -0.96 -37.42
C SER A 87 -12.01 -0.81 -35.90
N GLU A 88 -12.58 -1.80 -35.21
CA GLU A 88 -12.50 -1.93 -33.75
C GLU A 88 -11.08 -2.29 -33.27
N SER A 89 -10.19 -2.77 -34.17
CA SER A 89 -8.85 -3.26 -33.86
C SER A 89 -7.76 -2.18 -33.75
N VAL A 90 -7.97 -0.98 -34.30
CA VAL A 90 -6.94 0.09 -34.33
C VAL A 90 -6.79 0.79 -32.98
N PHE A 91 -7.81 0.70 -32.11
CA PHE A 91 -7.85 1.47 -30.87
C PHE A 91 -7.43 0.69 -29.62
N GLU A 92 -7.20 -0.63 -29.71
CA GLU A 92 -6.71 -1.41 -28.57
C GLU A 92 -5.30 -0.98 -28.10
N LEU A 93 -4.60 -0.13 -28.87
CA LEU A 93 -3.26 0.38 -28.60
C LEU A 93 -3.15 1.92 -28.63
N CYS A 94 -4.27 2.64 -28.73
CA CYS A 94 -4.22 4.10 -28.81
C CYS A 94 -4.09 4.72 -27.40
N ASP A 95 -2.87 5.09 -27.03
CA ASP A 95 -2.55 5.79 -25.79
C ASP A 95 -2.69 7.34 -25.91
N ASP A 96 -3.17 7.87 -27.04
CA ASP A 96 -3.37 9.31 -27.23
C ASP A 96 -4.77 9.74 -26.74
N PRO A 97 -4.86 10.43 -25.58
CA PRO A 97 -6.15 10.83 -25.02
C PRO A 97 -6.93 11.83 -25.89
N ASP A 98 -6.27 12.65 -26.70
CA ASP A 98 -6.96 13.66 -27.50
C ASP A 98 -7.60 13.01 -28.74
N HIS A 99 -6.91 12.04 -29.33
CA HIS A 99 -7.48 11.20 -30.38
C HIS A 99 -8.67 10.37 -29.87
N LEU A 100 -8.52 9.75 -28.70
CA LEU A 100 -9.61 8.99 -28.06
C LEU A 100 -10.81 9.88 -27.74
N THR A 101 -10.60 11.12 -27.29
CA THR A 101 -11.70 12.06 -27.02
C THR A 101 -12.51 12.34 -28.29
N THR A 102 -11.83 12.53 -29.43
CA THR A 102 -12.47 12.73 -30.73
C THR A 102 -13.28 11.50 -31.15
N TYR A 103 -12.71 10.30 -30.98
CA TYR A 103 -13.40 9.05 -31.29
C TYR A 103 -14.64 8.82 -30.42
N LEU A 104 -14.54 9.05 -29.11
CA LEU A 104 -15.67 8.94 -28.17
C LEU A 104 -16.81 9.89 -28.55
N GLN A 105 -16.50 11.10 -29.00
CA GLN A 105 -17.51 12.04 -29.50
C GLN A 105 -18.22 11.48 -30.75
N GLN A 106 -17.49 10.91 -31.70
CA GLN A 106 -18.07 10.28 -32.89
C GLN A 106 -18.99 9.09 -32.53
N CYS A 107 -18.67 8.32 -31.48
CA CYS A 107 -19.53 7.26 -30.97
C CYS A 107 -20.84 7.80 -30.37
N LEU A 108 -20.78 8.92 -29.65
CA LEU A 108 -21.97 9.58 -29.12
C LEU A 108 -22.88 10.08 -30.25
N ASP A 109 -22.28 10.70 -31.27
CA ASP A 109 -22.95 11.23 -32.46
C ASP A 109 -23.52 10.13 -33.38
N GLY A 110 -23.19 8.85 -33.11
CA GLY A 110 -23.72 7.70 -33.83
C GLY A 110 -22.96 7.35 -35.12
N TYR A 111 -21.82 7.99 -35.37
CA TYR A 111 -20.97 7.68 -36.53
C TYR A 111 -20.18 6.39 -36.37
N SER A 112 -19.93 5.98 -35.11
CA SER A 112 -19.15 4.80 -34.74
C SER A 112 -19.79 4.06 -33.56
N ARG A 113 -19.37 2.83 -33.31
CA ARG A 113 -19.72 2.05 -32.10
C ARG A 113 -18.43 1.68 -31.38
N VAL A 114 -18.50 1.61 -30.06
CA VAL A 114 -17.40 1.19 -29.20
C VAL A 114 -17.85 -0.03 -28.40
N SER A 115 -17.00 -1.06 -28.33
CA SER A 115 -17.26 -2.23 -27.52
C SER A 115 -17.09 -1.92 -26.03
N GLU A 116 -17.72 -2.69 -25.15
CA GLU A 116 -17.56 -2.52 -23.70
C GLU A 116 -16.11 -2.67 -23.24
N SER A 117 -15.37 -3.63 -23.82
CA SER A 117 -13.95 -3.83 -23.55
C SER A 117 -13.13 -2.59 -23.91
N ALA A 118 -13.34 -2.03 -25.11
CA ALA A 118 -12.65 -0.82 -25.56
C ALA A 118 -13.02 0.39 -24.68
N LEU A 119 -14.29 0.53 -24.30
CA LEU A 119 -14.73 1.61 -23.41
C LEU A 119 -14.03 1.55 -22.05
N ASN A 120 -13.82 0.35 -21.51
CA ASN A 120 -13.05 0.14 -20.28
C ASN A 120 -11.56 0.51 -20.45
N GLN A 121 -10.93 0.18 -21.58
CA GLN A 121 -9.54 0.59 -21.85
C GLN A 121 -9.40 2.10 -22.01
N PHE A 122 -10.31 2.74 -22.75
CA PHE A 122 -10.32 4.19 -22.90
C PHE A 122 -10.52 4.89 -21.56
N ARG A 123 -11.37 4.33 -20.69
CA ARG A 123 -11.57 4.84 -19.32
C ARG A 123 -10.26 4.86 -18.55
N LEU A 124 -9.53 3.74 -18.53
CA LEU A 124 -8.23 3.66 -17.84
C LEU A 124 -7.22 4.66 -18.42
N THR A 125 -7.20 4.82 -19.75
CA THR A 125 -6.34 5.80 -20.44
C THR A 125 -6.69 7.23 -20.04
N MET A 126 -7.97 7.61 -20.09
CA MET A 126 -8.43 8.95 -19.68
C MET A 126 -8.11 9.25 -18.22
N THR A 127 -8.29 8.27 -17.33
CA THR A 127 -7.93 8.37 -15.91
C THR A 127 -6.45 8.66 -15.74
N LYS A 128 -5.59 7.82 -16.35
CA LYS A 128 -4.13 7.93 -16.29
C LYS A 128 -3.63 9.31 -16.76
N HIS A 129 -4.26 9.87 -17.80
CA HIS A 129 -3.89 11.17 -18.38
C HIS A 129 -4.61 12.37 -17.73
N GLY A 130 -5.46 12.16 -16.73
CA GLY A 130 -6.18 13.24 -16.05
C GLY A 130 -7.25 13.94 -16.93
N LYS A 131 -7.76 13.26 -17.95
CA LYS A 131 -8.62 13.83 -19.00
C LYS A 131 -10.10 13.72 -18.61
N ILE A 132 -10.54 14.68 -17.79
CA ILE A 132 -11.91 14.74 -17.25
C ILE A 132 -12.98 14.76 -18.35
N ASN A 133 -12.77 15.54 -19.42
CA ASN A 133 -13.72 15.62 -20.53
C ASN A 133 -13.93 14.25 -21.20
N GLY A 134 -12.87 13.47 -21.37
CA GLY A 134 -12.95 12.11 -21.91
C GLY A 134 -13.77 11.19 -21.01
N LEU A 135 -13.58 11.27 -19.68
CA LEU A 135 -14.39 10.50 -18.72
C LEU A 135 -15.88 10.91 -18.74
N VAL A 136 -16.20 12.19 -18.97
CA VAL A 136 -17.59 12.65 -19.14
C VAL A 136 -18.23 12.04 -20.41
N LEU A 137 -17.48 11.93 -21.51
CA LEU A 137 -17.99 11.26 -22.72
C LEU A 137 -18.22 9.76 -22.47
N ILE A 138 -17.32 9.12 -21.72
CA ILE A 138 -17.46 7.72 -21.31
C ILE A 138 -18.69 7.52 -20.42
N GLU A 139 -18.96 8.42 -19.48
CA GLU A 139 -20.16 8.37 -18.63
C GLU A 139 -21.44 8.37 -19.48
N ARG A 140 -21.53 9.28 -20.45
CA ARG A 140 -22.68 9.39 -21.36
C ARG A 140 -22.83 8.14 -22.25
N LEU A 141 -21.72 7.59 -22.75
CA LEU A 141 -21.75 6.35 -23.53
C LEU A 141 -22.17 5.15 -22.66
N ASN A 142 -21.69 5.10 -21.42
CA ASN A 142 -22.08 4.08 -20.46
C ASN A 142 -23.60 4.11 -20.21
N GLU A 143 -24.18 5.30 -20.01
CA GLU A 143 -25.63 5.48 -19.90
C GLU A 143 -26.37 5.01 -21.16
N LYS A 144 -25.87 5.40 -22.36
CA LYS A 144 -26.43 5.01 -23.65
C LYS A 144 -26.42 3.48 -23.88
N TYR A 145 -25.44 2.77 -23.31
CA TYR A 145 -25.29 1.32 -23.45
C TYR A 145 -25.82 0.51 -22.26
N GLY A 146 -26.59 1.13 -21.35
CA GLY A 146 -27.28 0.42 -20.28
C GLY A 146 -26.47 0.26 -18.99
N ASN A 147 -25.50 1.14 -18.74
CA ASN A 147 -24.71 1.24 -17.51
C ASN A 147 -23.88 -0.02 -17.18
N CYS A 148 -23.11 -0.51 -18.14
CA CYS A 148 -22.20 -1.64 -17.92
C CYS A 148 -21.10 -1.34 -16.88
N ILE A 149 -20.66 -0.09 -16.77
CA ILE A 149 -19.71 0.39 -15.75
C ILE A 149 -20.48 0.89 -14.53
N LYS A 150 -20.14 0.37 -13.36
CA LYS A 150 -20.73 0.81 -12.08
C LYS A 150 -20.41 2.28 -11.81
N LYS A 151 -21.41 3.04 -11.35
CA LYS A 151 -21.24 4.46 -10.99
C LYS A 151 -20.10 4.69 -9.99
N SER A 152 -19.98 3.86 -8.94
CA SER A 152 -18.89 4.01 -7.96
C SER A 152 -17.51 3.82 -8.58
N GLU A 153 -17.37 2.92 -9.56
CA GLU A 153 -16.12 2.72 -10.29
C GLU A 153 -15.77 3.93 -11.16
N LEU A 154 -16.75 4.48 -11.88
CA LEU A 154 -16.54 5.66 -12.68
C LEU A 154 -16.14 6.87 -11.83
N GLN A 155 -16.72 7.01 -10.64
CA GLN A 155 -16.40 8.10 -9.73
C GLN A 155 -14.99 7.98 -9.13
N MET A 156 -14.52 6.76 -8.84
CA MET A 156 -13.11 6.57 -8.47
C MET A 156 -12.15 6.94 -9.61
N ASN A 157 -12.50 6.61 -10.87
CA ASN A 157 -11.74 7.04 -12.05
C ASN A 157 -11.70 8.58 -12.18
N PHE A 158 -12.82 9.26 -11.92
CA PHE A 158 -12.83 10.73 -11.88
C PHE A 158 -11.91 11.28 -10.79
N ALA A 159 -11.93 10.69 -9.58
CA ALA A 159 -11.06 11.12 -8.49
C ALA A 159 -9.57 10.96 -8.87
N GLU A 160 -9.18 9.82 -9.43
CA GLU A 160 -7.83 9.57 -9.92
C GLU A 160 -7.43 10.53 -11.05
N ALA A 161 -8.35 10.85 -11.97
CA ALA A 161 -8.10 11.80 -13.03
C ALA A 161 -7.93 13.25 -12.51
N TYR A 162 -8.71 13.65 -11.50
CA TYR A 162 -8.54 14.93 -10.81
C TYR A 162 -7.22 14.98 -10.03
N TRP A 163 -6.76 13.86 -9.49
CA TRP A 163 -5.42 13.78 -8.94
C TRP A 163 -4.36 13.99 -10.02
N ALA A 164 -4.44 13.25 -11.13
CA ALA A 164 -3.46 13.32 -12.21
C ALA A 164 -3.34 14.74 -12.83
N ASN A 165 -4.42 15.53 -12.83
CA ASN A 165 -4.40 16.91 -13.30
C ASN A 165 -4.13 17.97 -12.21
N GLY A 166 -3.85 17.56 -10.97
CA GLY A 166 -3.50 18.44 -9.85
C GLY A 166 -4.69 19.08 -9.12
N ASN A 167 -5.94 18.74 -9.46
CA ASN A 167 -7.14 19.25 -8.81
C ASN A 167 -7.54 18.42 -7.59
N LEU A 168 -6.76 18.56 -6.51
CA LEU A 168 -7.00 17.87 -5.23
C LEU A 168 -8.37 18.17 -4.63
N HIS A 169 -8.88 19.39 -4.78
CA HIS A 169 -10.18 19.78 -4.22
C HIS A 169 -11.32 18.93 -4.79
N SER A 170 -11.35 18.76 -6.12
CA SER A 170 -12.39 17.97 -6.78
C SER A 170 -12.25 16.48 -6.46
N MET A 171 -11.03 15.97 -6.39
CA MET A 171 -10.75 14.61 -5.94
C MET A 171 -11.31 14.35 -4.53
N PHE A 172 -10.96 15.18 -3.54
CA PHE A 172 -11.45 14.99 -2.16
C PHE A 172 -12.97 15.10 -2.06
N LYS A 173 -13.59 16.01 -2.82
CA LYS A 173 -15.06 16.12 -2.86
C LYS A 173 -15.74 14.82 -3.32
N ILE A 174 -15.17 14.14 -4.31
CA ILE A 174 -15.65 12.82 -4.73
C ILE A 174 -15.47 11.81 -3.61
N PHE A 175 -14.28 11.74 -3.02
CA PHE A 175 -14.04 10.81 -1.91
C PHE A 175 -14.97 11.04 -0.73
N GLU A 176 -15.20 12.29 -0.29
CA GLU A 176 -16.16 12.59 0.79
C GLU A 176 -17.58 12.12 0.44
N THR A 177 -17.99 12.27 -0.82
CA THR A 177 -19.33 11.87 -1.27
C THR A 177 -19.51 10.35 -1.25
N PHE A 178 -18.48 9.61 -1.67
CA PHE A 178 -18.54 8.14 -1.82
C PHE A 178 -18.01 7.36 -0.62
N TYR A 179 -17.31 8.00 0.32
CA TYR A 179 -16.77 7.35 1.51
C TYR A 179 -17.79 6.51 2.30
N PRO A 180 -19.00 7.02 2.64
CA PRO A 180 -19.94 6.23 3.45
C PRO A 180 -20.50 4.99 2.73
N ILE A 181 -20.36 4.92 1.40
CA ILE A 181 -20.91 3.84 0.58
C ILE A 181 -19.81 2.83 0.20
N GLU A 182 -18.61 3.33 -0.10
CA GLU A 182 -17.53 2.56 -0.75
C GLU A 182 -16.17 2.82 -0.08
N SER A 183 -16.14 2.94 1.26
CA SER A 183 -14.93 3.30 2.03
C SER A 183 -13.70 2.45 1.69
N THR A 184 -13.88 1.12 1.54
CA THR A 184 -12.79 0.21 1.14
C THR A 184 -12.17 0.60 -0.21
N LYS A 185 -13.01 0.95 -1.19
CA LYS A 185 -12.55 1.32 -2.53
C LYS A 185 -11.89 2.70 -2.52
N VAL A 186 -12.46 3.66 -1.79
CA VAL A 186 -11.85 4.98 -1.59
C VAL A 186 -10.47 4.82 -0.95
N ASN A 187 -10.35 4.02 0.11
CA ASN A 187 -9.09 3.78 0.80
C ASN A 187 -8.04 3.12 -0.10
N HIS A 188 -8.46 2.19 -0.96
CA HIS A 188 -7.56 1.55 -1.93
C HIS A 188 -6.97 2.57 -2.92
N VAL A 189 -7.79 3.49 -3.44
CA VAL A 189 -7.33 4.54 -4.35
C VAL A 189 -6.50 5.60 -3.61
N LEU A 190 -6.87 5.91 -2.37
CA LEU A 190 -6.25 6.97 -1.58
C LEU A 190 -4.84 6.60 -1.09
N ASP A 191 -4.56 5.33 -0.78
CA ASP A 191 -3.25 4.87 -0.29
C ASP A 191 -2.06 5.28 -1.19
N PRO A 192 -2.03 4.94 -2.50
CA PRO A 192 -0.95 5.38 -3.39
C PRO A 192 -0.92 6.89 -3.65
N ILE A 193 -2.07 7.57 -3.58
CA ILE A 193 -2.13 9.04 -3.74
C ILE A 193 -1.49 9.73 -2.54
N ILE A 194 -1.84 9.34 -1.31
CA ILE A 194 -1.25 9.89 -0.09
C ILE A 194 0.26 9.64 -0.07
N HIS A 195 0.70 8.42 -0.45
CA HIS A 195 2.13 8.12 -0.58
C HIS A 195 2.84 9.13 -1.49
N THR A 196 2.26 9.43 -2.65
CA THR A 196 2.83 10.34 -3.63
C THR A 196 2.81 11.78 -3.14
N ILE A 197 1.75 12.21 -2.46
CA ILE A 197 1.65 13.55 -1.86
C ILE A 197 2.75 13.75 -0.81
N VAL A 198 2.94 12.80 0.11
CA VAL A 198 3.99 12.88 1.13
C VAL A 198 5.38 12.84 0.48
N LYS A 199 5.61 11.94 -0.48
CA LYS A 199 6.90 11.80 -1.19
C LYS A 199 7.27 13.02 -2.05
N SER A 200 6.28 13.73 -2.59
CA SER A 200 6.51 14.94 -3.37
C SER A 200 6.76 16.19 -2.52
N HIS A 201 6.64 16.07 -1.19
CA HIS A 201 6.93 17.13 -0.20
C HIS A 201 6.11 18.42 -0.39
N GLY A 202 4.94 18.32 -1.01
CA GLY A 202 4.02 19.44 -1.15
C GLY A 202 3.32 19.76 0.17
N VAL A 203 3.87 20.69 0.97
CA VAL A 203 3.32 21.08 2.29
C VAL A 203 1.83 21.41 2.21
N ALA A 204 1.41 22.20 1.21
CA ALA A 204 0.00 22.54 1.01
C ALA A 204 -0.87 21.31 0.73
N SER A 205 -0.36 20.35 -0.07
CA SER A 205 -1.05 19.11 -0.38
C SER A 205 -1.15 18.20 0.84
N VAL A 206 -0.11 18.11 1.67
CA VAL A 206 -0.14 17.38 2.95
C VAL A 206 -1.19 17.99 3.89
N VAL A 207 -1.25 19.32 4.00
CA VAL A 207 -2.29 20.00 4.81
C VAL A 207 -3.70 19.69 4.29
N MET A 208 -3.90 19.71 2.96
CA MET A 208 -5.20 19.34 2.37
C MET A 208 -5.58 17.87 2.69
N VAL A 209 -4.65 16.93 2.56
CA VAL A 209 -4.89 15.52 2.94
C VAL A 209 -5.17 15.41 4.43
N SER A 210 -4.40 16.07 5.31
CA SER A 210 -4.62 16.08 6.75
C SER A 210 -6.02 16.56 7.11
N ASN A 211 -6.48 17.65 6.49
CA ASN A 211 -7.83 18.17 6.69
C ASN A 211 -8.90 17.18 6.24
N PHE A 212 -8.71 16.54 5.08
CA PHE A 212 -9.61 15.51 4.57
C PHE A 212 -9.68 14.29 5.51
N VAL A 213 -8.54 13.71 5.91
CA VAL A 213 -8.58 12.51 6.79
C VAL A 213 -9.15 12.83 8.18
N ASN A 214 -8.92 14.05 8.69
CA ASN A 214 -9.57 14.52 9.91
C ASN A 214 -11.10 14.65 9.72
N SER A 215 -11.56 15.12 8.55
CA SER A 215 -13.00 15.21 8.26
C SER A 215 -13.66 13.82 8.23
N ILE A 216 -12.97 12.82 7.67
CA ILE A 216 -13.44 11.43 7.67
C ILE A 216 -13.55 10.88 9.09
N VAL A 217 -12.51 11.06 9.92
CA VAL A 217 -12.55 10.63 11.33
C VAL A 217 -13.69 11.32 12.09
N ALA A 218 -13.84 12.63 11.92
CA ALA A 218 -14.88 13.40 12.62
C ALA A 218 -16.30 12.99 12.21
N ARG A 219 -16.52 12.69 10.92
CA ARG A 219 -17.86 12.34 10.39
C ARG A 219 -18.22 10.87 10.59
N TYR A 220 -17.26 9.96 10.44
CA TYR A 220 -17.52 8.52 10.35
C TYR A 220 -16.83 7.69 11.44
N GLY A 221 -15.92 8.29 12.22
CA GLY A 221 -15.13 7.57 13.22
C GLY A 221 -14.12 6.59 12.62
N ASP A 222 -13.87 6.64 11.30
CA ASP A 222 -12.98 5.74 10.59
C ASP A 222 -11.56 6.33 10.50
N TYR A 223 -10.62 5.65 11.14
CA TYR A 223 -9.21 6.06 11.21
C TYR A 223 -8.36 5.52 10.06
N HIS A 224 -8.91 4.70 9.16
CA HIS A 224 -8.12 4.05 8.11
C HIS A 224 -7.34 5.04 7.20
N PRO A 225 -7.94 6.12 6.67
CA PRO A 225 -7.20 7.11 5.88
C PRO A 225 -6.12 7.83 6.71
N MET A 226 -6.40 8.09 7.98
CA MET A 226 -5.46 8.76 8.88
C MET A 226 -4.27 7.85 9.20
N CYS A 227 -4.49 6.55 9.37
CA CYS A 227 -3.43 5.55 9.51
C CYS A 227 -2.53 5.50 8.27
N ILE A 228 -3.11 5.59 7.07
CA ILE A 228 -2.36 5.67 5.81
C ILE A 228 -1.48 6.92 5.79
N LEU A 229 -2.04 8.09 6.11
CA LEU A 229 -1.29 9.34 6.18
C LEU A 229 -0.15 9.28 7.20
N TRP A 230 -0.47 8.84 8.43
CA TRP A 230 0.52 8.67 9.49
C TRP A 230 1.66 7.74 9.06
N LYS A 231 1.33 6.59 8.45
CA LYS A 231 2.32 5.61 7.95
C LYS A 231 3.33 6.29 7.02
N TYR A 232 2.87 7.07 6.05
CA TYR A 232 3.78 7.69 5.09
C TYR A 232 4.55 8.88 5.66
N LEU A 233 3.92 9.71 6.49
CA LEU A 233 4.61 10.80 7.18
C LEU A 233 5.71 10.26 8.11
N PHE A 234 5.41 9.19 8.87
CA PHE A 234 6.35 8.54 9.78
C PHE A 234 7.57 7.92 9.06
N LEU A 235 7.33 7.35 7.87
CA LEU A 235 8.36 6.74 7.05
C LEU A 235 9.13 7.74 6.18
N SER A 236 8.72 9.00 6.17
CA SER A 236 9.41 10.04 5.42
C SER A 236 10.80 10.30 6.00
N GLU A 237 11.75 10.56 5.11
CA GLU A 237 13.11 10.95 5.46
C GLU A 237 13.18 12.41 5.91
N LEU A 238 12.13 13.21 5.64
CA LEU A 238 12.07 14.60 6.08
C LEU A 238 11.65 14.72 7.54
N PHE A 239 12.38 15.56 8.28
CA PHE A 239 12.07 15.86 9.67
C PHE A 239 10.68 16.48 9.86
N ASN A 240 10.28 17.41 8.98
CA ASN A 240 8.98 18.09 9.08
C ASN A 240 7.79 17.11 8.93
N ASP A 241 7.90 16.13 8.05
CA ASP A 241 6.86 15.10 7.88
C ASP A 241 6.75 14.24 9.14
N ASN A 242 7.89 13.90 9.75
CA ASN A 242 7.94 13.17 11.01
C ASN A 242 7.31 13.96 12.16
N LEU A 243 7.51 15.28 12.22
CA LEU A 243 6.82 16.16 13.18
C LEU A 243 5.30 16.17 12.95
N GLU A 244 4.85 16.21 11.70
CA GLU A 244 3.41 16.17 11.39
C GLU A 244 2.80 14.80 11.77
N ALA A 245 3.54 13.70 11.60
CA ALA A 245 3.10 12.38 12.07
C ALA A 245 2.91 12.35 13.61
N GLU A 246 3.83 12.96 14.37
CA GLU A 246 3.70 13.07 15.82
C GLU A 246 2.54 13.97 16.23
N LYS A 247 2.35 15.09 15.51
CA LYS A 247 1.23 16.00 15.72
C LYS A 247 -0.11 15.30 15.47
N LEU A 248 -0.24 14.51 14.40
CA LEU A 248 -1.45 13.71 14.14
C LEU A 248 -1.80 12.78 15.31
N LEU A 249 -0.81 12.10 15.90
CA LEU A 249 -1.00 11.26 17.09
C LEU A 249 -1.41 12.06 18.33
N SER A 250 -0.85 13.26 18.50
CA SER A 250 -1.18 14.11 19.65
C SER A 250 -2.60 14.69 19.56
N GLN A 251 -3.06 15.00 18.35
CA GLN A 251 -4.39 15.57 18.11
C GLN A 251 -5.49 14.50 18.10
N ASN A 252 -5.14 13.26 17.76
CA ASN A 252 -6.08 12.15 17.64
C ASN A 252 -5.68 10.99 18.56
N THR A 253 -6.13 11.04 19.82
CA THR A 253 -5.71 10.08 20.86
C THR A 253 -6.02 8.62 20.52
N ASN A 254 -7.05 8.35 19.71
CA ASN A 254 -7.42 7.00 19.29
C ASN A 254 -6.63 6.49 18.07
N LEU A 255 -5.83 7.34 17.42
CA LEU A 255 -5.01 6.93 16.27
C LEU A 255 -4.02 5.84 16.68
N ILE A 256 -3.45 5.91 17.90
CA ILE A 256 -2.50 4.91 18.42
C ILE A 256 -3.10 3.50 18.43
N GLU A 257 -4.39 3.38 18.75
CA GLU A 257 -5.09 2.09 18.80
C GLU A 257 -5.24 1.46 17.42
N ASN A 258 -5.25 2.28 16.36
CA ASN A 258 -5.39 1.83 14.99
C ASN A 258 -4.02 1.53 14.36
N ILE A 259 -3.02 2.38 14.60
CA ILE A 259 -1.68 2.17 14.03
C ILE A 259 -0.94 0.99 14.67
N GLN A 260 -1.29 0.58 15.90
CA GLN A 260 -0.62 -0.56 16.55
C GLN A 260 -0.77 -1.87 15.76
N TYR A 261 -1.82 -2.02 14.95
CA TYR A 261 -2.00 -3.17 14.07
C TYR A 261 -1.06 -3.15 12.85
N LEU A 262 -0.57 -1.98 12.46
CA LEU A 262 0.40 -1.81 11.36
C LEU A 262 1.84 -2.06 11.82
N ILE A 263 2.11 -1.88 13.11
CA ILE A 263 3.46 -1.94 13.67
C ILE A 263 4.18 -3.27 13.37
N PRO A 264 3.56 -4.46 13.52
CA PRO A 264 4.28 -5.70 13.25
C PRO A 264 4.79 -5.83 11.80
N SER A 265 3.98 -5.41 10.82
CA SER A 265 4.38 -5.46 9.41
C SER A 265 5.44 -4.40 9.09
N LEU A 266 5.28 -3.18 9.63
CA LEU A 266 6.25 -2.10 9.50
C LEU A 266 7.60 -2.46 10.10
N THR A 267 7.64 -2.91 11.36
CA THR A 267 8.88 -3.33 12.03
C THR A 267 9.58 -4.42 11.24
N ARG A 268 8.86 -5.44 10.77
CA ARG A 268 9.47 -6.51 9.95
C ARG A 268 10.09 -5.95 8.67
N LYS A 269 9.40 -5.05 7.98
CA LYS A 269 9.91 -4.40 6.76
C LYS A 269 11.16 -3.55 7.05
N MET A 270 11.15 -2.77 8.13
CA MET A 270 12.26 -1.91 8.52
C MET A 270 13.50 -2.72 8.94
N LEU A 271 13.33 -3.78 9.73
CA LEU A 271 14.44 -4.66 10.11
C LEU A 271 15.05 -5.37 8.90
N LYS A 272 14.22 -5.85 7.96
CA LYS A 272 14.70 -6.45 6.70
C LYS A 272 15.49 -5.47 5.83
N THR A 273 15.21 -4.17 5.93
CA THR A 273 15.89 -3.11 5.18
C THR A 273 16.94 -2.39 6.03
N HIS A 274 17.31 -2.95 7.18
CA HIS A 274 18.30 -2.40 8.12
C HIS A 274 18.00 -0.99 8.65
N LYS A 275 16.76 -0.50 8.54
CA LYS A 275 16.30 0.80 9.05
C LYS A 275 15.97 0.72 10.54
N VAL A 276 16.99 0.49 11.38
CA VAL A 276 16.79 0.26 12.83
C VAL A 276 16.34 1.53 13.55
N GLU A 277 16.78 2.71 13.10
CA GLU A 277 16.35 3.99 13.65
C GLU A 277 14.83 4.17 13.56
N CYS A 278 14.21 3.75 12.46
CA CYS A 278 12.75 3.76 12.32
C CYS A 278 12.08 2.84 13.35
N VAL A 279 12.65 1.67 13.62
CA VAL A 279 12.10 0.74 14.62
C VAL A 279 12.20 1.33 16.03
N GLN A 280 13.32 1.97 16.35
CA GLN A 280 13.50 2.66 17.63
C GLN A 280 12.51 3.81 17.79
N ARG A 281 12.24 4.58 16.73
CA ARG A 281 11.19 5.63 16.73
C ARG A 281 9.80 5.05 17.02
N ILE A 282 9.43 3.90 16.44
CA ILE A 282 8.16 3.23 16.78
C ILE A 282 8.12 2.86 18.26
N MET A 283 9.22 2.32 18.81
CA MET A 283 9.30 1.99 20.23
C MET A 283 9.10 3.21 21.13
N ILE A 284 9.72 4.35 20.79
CA ILE A 284 9.53 5.61 21.52
C ILE A 284 8.06 6.04 21.50
N ILE A 285 7.40 5.98 20.34
CA ILE A 285 5.97 6.28 20.21
C ILE A 285 5.13 5.36 21.10
N LEU A 286 5.40 4.06 21.07
CA LEU A 286 4.67 3.09 21.90
C LEU A 286 4.85 3.34 23.39
N LEU A 287 6.07 3.65 23.84
CA LEU A 287 6.33 4.01 25.23
C LEU A 287 5.61 5.30 25.64
N LYS A 288 5.67 6.35 24.81
CA LYS A 288 4.97 7.63 25.03
C LYS A 288 3.47 7.43 25.22
N HIS A 289 2.88 6.48 24.50
CA HIS A 289 1.46 6.14 24.59
C HIS A 289 1.15 4.91 25.46
N LYS A 290 2.11 4.43 26.28
CA LYS A 290 1.95 3.31 27.23
C LYS A 290 1.48 1.99 26.59
N ARG A 291 1.88 1.71 25.35
CA ARG A 291 1.52 0.50 24.59
C ARG A 291 2.57 -0.60 24.76
N MET A 292 2.56 -1.25 25.92
CA MET A 292 3.61 -2.18 26.32
C MET A 292 3.59 -3.52 25.55
N GLU A 293 2.43 -4.03 25.16
CA GLU A 293 2.35 -5.30 24.43
C GLU A 293 2.99 -5.22 23.02
N PRO A 294 2.61 -4.26 22.15
CA PRO A 294 3.32 -4.06 20.88
C PRO A 294 4.80 -3.73 21.09
N TYR A 295 5.14 -2.97 22.13
CA TYR A 295 6.52 -2.63 22.47
C TYR A 295 7.35 -3.90 22.75
N GLN A 296 6.85 -4.80 23.59
CA GLN A 296 7.52 -6.05 23.91
C GLN A 296 7.71 -6.92 22.66
N TRP A 297 6.74 -6.93 21.75
CA TRP A 297 6.87 -7.65 20.48
C TRP A 297 7.99 -7.07 19.60
N ILE A 298 8.11 -5.75 19.50
CA ILE A 298 9.21 -5.10 18.76
C ILE A 298 10.54 -5.41 19.43
N LEU A 299 10.62 -5.32 20.76
CA LEU A 299 11.85 -5.57 21.51
C LEU A 299 12.37 -7.00 21.25
N ARG A 300 11.47 -7.99 21.23
CA ARG A 300 11.79 -9.37 20.83
C ARG A 300 12.29 -9.43 19.39
N SER A 301 11.63 -8.74 18.47
CA SER A 301 12.02 -8.73 17.05
C SER A 301 13.40 -8.09 16.83
N LEU A 302 13.73 -7.03 17.56
CA LEU A 302 15.06 -6.41 17.56
C LEU A 302 16.12 -7.34 18.13
N PHE A 303 15.81 -8.05 19.23
CA PHE A 303 16.72 -9.04 19.79
C PHE A 303 17.06 -10.12 18.75
N GLU A 304 16.04 -10.68 18.08
CA GLU A 304 16.25 -11.69 17.04
C GLU A 304 17.09 -11.16 15.88
N TYR A 305 16.80 -9.93 15.43
CA TYR A 305 17.59 -9.29 14.38
C TYR A 305 19.07 -9.17 14.76
N TYR A 306 19.39 -8.64 15.94
CA TYR A 306 20.79 -8.52 16.38
C TYR A 306 21.45 -9.87 16.69
N TYR A 307 20.68 -10.85 17.18
CA TYR A 307 21.14 -12.22 17.38
C TYR A 307 21.60 -12.82 16.06
N THR A 308 20.80 -12.69 14.99
CA THR A 308 21.16 -13.17 13.65
C THR A 308 22.39 -12.49 13.06
N LEU A 309 22.67 -11.25 13.46
CA LEU A 309 23.88 -10.51 13.07
C LEU A 309 25.10 -10.83 13.94
N GLY A 310 24.95 -11.70 14.96
CA GLY A 310 26.03 -12.00 15.90
C GLY A 310 26.37 -10.82 16.83
N ASN A 311 25.50 -9.81 16.95
CA ASN A 311 25.80 -8.60 17.71
C ASN A 311 25.50 -8.76 19.20
N VAL A 312 26.43 -9.42 19.91
CA VAL A 312 26.32 -9.68 21.35
C VAL A 312 26.08 -8.41 22.16
N ARG A 313 26.74 -7.30 21.83
CA ARG A 313 26.62 -6.04 22.55
C ARG A 313 25.18 -5.54 22.53
N GLN A 314 24.57 -5.47 21.35
CA GLN A 314 23.19 -4.99 21.22
C GLN A 314 22.18 -5.94 21.87
N CYS A 315 22.40 -7.27 21.78
CA CYS A 315 21.55 -8.23 22.49
C CYS A 315 21.62 -8.07 24.02
N LYS A 316 22.80 -7.75 24.58
CA LYS A 316 22.95 -7.43 26.02
C LYS A 316 22.20 -6.16 26.40
N GLU A 317 22.33 -5.09 25.60
CA GLU A 317 21.61 -3.83 25.85
C GLU A 317 20.09 -4.02 25.80
N ILE A 318 19.58 -4.79 24.83
CA ILE A 318 18.15 -5.11 24.76
C ILE A 318 17.69 -5.91 25.99
N MET A 319 18.48 -6.88 26.44
CA MET A 319 18.16 -7.64 27.66
C MET A 319 18.12 -6.74 28.89
N LYS A 320 19.11 -5.86 29.06
CA LYS A 320 19.16 -4.88 30.14
C LYS A 320 17.92 -3.99 30.15
N HIS A 321 17.60 -3.35 29.02
CA HIS A 321 16.41 -2.52 28.89
C HIS A 321 15.11 -3.30 29.14
N SER A 322 15.04 -4.58 28.74
CA SER A 322 13.86 -5.41 28.99
C SER A 322 13.59 -5.62 30.49
N ILE A 323 14.65 -5.71 31.29
CA ILE A 323 14.56 -5.85 32.75
C ILE A 323 14.19 -4.50 33.37
N GLU A 324 14.86 -3.41 32.98
CA GLU A 324 14.60 -2.06 33.49
C GLU A 324 13.16 -1.60 33.26
N LEU A 325 12.56 -1.97 32.13
CA LEU A 325 11.19 -1.62 31.77
C LEU A 325 10.15 -2.67 32.22
N ASN A 326 10.54 -3.65 33.04
CA ASN A 326 9.67 -4.74 33.52
C ASN A 326 8.93 -5.50 32.40
N VAL A 327 9.59 -5.66 31.24
CA VAL A 327 9.09 -6.43 30.10
C VAL A 327 10.08 -7.52 29.72
N PRO A 328 10.32 -8.50 30.62
CA PRO A 328 11.37 -9.47 30.43
C PRO A 328 11.19 -10.25 29.13
N LEU A 329 12.31 -10.51 28.46
CA LEU A 329 12.33 -11.37 27.30
C LEU A 329 12.07 -12.83 27.71
N PRO A 330 11.40 -13.64 26.87
CA PRO A 330 11.22 -15.07 27.09
C PRO A 330 12.53 -15.81 27.36
N GLN A 331 12.46 -16.88 28.16
CA GLN A 331 13.62 -17.71 28.53
C GLN A 331 14.41 -18.20 27.31
N ALA A 332 13.75 -18.50 26.19
CA ALA A 332 14.41 -18.89 24.95
C ALA A 332 15.44 -17.84 24.46
N GLN A 333 15.12 -16.55 24.57
CA GLN A 333 16.00 -15.46 24.17
C GLN A 333 17.13 -15.24 25.18
N GLN A 334 16.84 -15.43 26.47
CA GLN A 334 17.87 -15.42 27.53
C GLN A 334 18.91 -16.52 27.29
N SER A 335 18.46 -17.75 27.03
CA SER A 335 19.35 -18.88 26.71
C SER A 335 20.18 -18.64 25.45
N ARG A 336 19.58 -18.02 24.42
CA ARG A 336 20.30 -17.62 23.19
C ARG A 336 21.43 -16.63 23.49
N LEU A 337 21.19 -15.62 24.33
CA LEU A 337 22.21 -14.67 24.73
C LEU A 337 23.36 -15.35 25.51
N ILE A 338 23.02 -16.24 26.45
CA ILE A 338 24.01 -17.02 27.21
C ILE A 338 24.89 -17.83 26.24
N HIS A 339 24.27 -18.53 25.29
CA HIS A 339 24.98 -19.29 24.28
C HIS A 339 25.91 -18.40 23.44
N MET A 340 25.47 -17.22 23.00
CA MET A 340 26.34 -16.26 22.29
C MET A 340 27.54 -15.83 23.13
N VAL A 341 27.33 -15.54 24.42
CA VAL A 341 28.38 -15.06 25.32
C VAL A 341 29.40 -16.15 25.62
N LEU A 342 28.94 -17.39 25.87
CA LEU A 342 29.77 -18.54 26.22
C LEU A 342 30.51 -19.11 25.01
N ASN A 343 29.90 -19.10 23.81
CA ASN A 343 30.51 -19.64 22.59
C ASN A 343 31.38 -18.63 21.83
N ASN A 344 31.82 -17.54 22.48
CA ASN A 344 32.73 -16.51 21.97
C ASN A 344 34.17 -17.00 21.65
N LYS A 345 34.36 -18.27 21.26
CA LYS A 345 35.58 -18.71 20.55
C LYS A 345 35.58 -18.36 19.06
N HIS A 346 34.44 -17.91 18.54
CA HIS A 346 34.40 -17.21 17.27
C HIS A 346 34.07 -15.74 17.53
N GLN A 347 35.12 -14.90 17.55
CA GLN A 347 35.07 -13.69 16.74
C GLN A 347 34.72 -14.13 15.32
N GLN A 348 33.43 -14.36 15.07
CA GLN A 348 32.93 -14.54 13.72
C GLN A 348 33.39 -13.28 13.01
N LYS A 349 34.21 -13.46 11.98
CA LYS A 349 34.54 -12.44 11.00
C LYS A 349 33.24 -11.68 10.77
N ILE A 350 33.15 -10.49 11.38
CA ILE A 350 32.25 -9.44 10.94
C ILE A 350 32.44 -9.45 9.44
N ASN A 351 31.41 -9.86 8.70
CA ASN A 351 31.53 -10.10 7.28
C ASN A 351 32.03 -8.78 6.68
N LYS A 352 33.34 -8.71 6.36
CA LYS A 352 34.00 -7.44 6.06
C LYS A 352 33.29 -6.72 4.91
N GLU A 353 32.61 -7.49 4.05
CA GLU A 353 31.72 -7.00 3.00
C GLU A 353 30.48 -6.29 3.54
N VAL A 354 29.76 -6.83 4.53
CA VAL A 354 28.57 -6.18 5.11
C VAL A 354 28.96 -4.91 5.86
N THR A 355 30.08 -4.92 6.57
CA THR A 355 30.56 -3.72 7.27
C THR A 355 31.16 -2.69 6.33
N ALA A 356 31.79 -3.11 5.23
CA ALA A 356 32.23 -2.22 4.16
C ALA A 356 31.06 -1.62 3.39
N ILE A 357 29.96 -2.36 3.18
CA ILE A 357 28.73 -1.84 2.57
C ILE A 357 28.05 -0.83 3.51
N ILE A 358 27.94 -1.14 4.80
CA ILE A 358 27.41 -0.19 5.80
C ILE A 358 28.30 1.07 5.87
N PHE A 359 29.62 0.93 5.86
CA PHE A 359 30.53 2.08 5.86
C PHE A 359 30.43 2.93 4.57
N LYS A 360 30.33 2.29 3.39
CA LYS A 360 30.12 2.98 2.11
C LYS A 360 28.77 3.66 1.95
N LEU A 361 27.78 3.28 2.76
CA LEU A 361 26.46 3.90 2.76
C LEU A 361 26.34 5.00 3.81
N MET A 362 27.31 5.11 4.73
CA MET A 362 27.34 6.10 5.81
C MET A 362 28.33 7.25 5.58
N PHE A 363 29.27 7.11 4.62
CA PHE A 363 30.24 8.10 4.17
C PHE A 363 30.36 8.02 2.65
#